data_AF-K7LFQ9-F1
#
_entry.id   AF-K7LFQ9-F1
#
_cell.length_a   1.000
_cell.length_b   1.000
_cell.length_c   1.000
_cell.angle_alpha   90.00
_cell.angle_beta   90.00
_cell.angle_gamma   90.00
#
_symmetry.space_group_name_H-M   'P 1'
#
loop_
_entity.id
_entity.type
_entity.pdbx_description
1 polymer ?
#
loop_
_entity_poly.entity_id
_entity_poly.type
_entity_poly.pdbx_seq_one_letter_code
_entity_poly.pdbx_strand_id
1 'polypeptide(L)'
;MEPNTGVTFEDVAGVDEAKQDLQEIVEFLKTPEKFSAVGAKIPKGVLLVGPPGTGKTLLARAIAGEAGVPFFSLSGSEFIEMFGGVGASRVRDLFSKAKQNSPCLIFIDEIDAVGRQRGTGIGGGNDEREQTLNQLLTEMDGFTGNTGVIVIAATNRPEILDSALLRPGRFDRQVTVGLPDERGREEILKVHSNNKKLDKDVSLSVIAMRTPGFSGADLANLMNEAAILAGRRGKDKITMKEVDDSIDRIVAGMEGTKMTDGKSKILVAYHEIGHAVCATLTPGHDPVQKVTLVPRGQARGLTWFIPGEDPSLISKKQLFARIVGGLGGRAAEEVIFGETEITTGAAGELQQITQIARKMVTVFGMSEIGAWALTDPAVQSSDVVLRMLARNSMSDKLAEDIDNSNHIRNNRDAVDKLVDVLLEKETLSGDKLRAILSEFTDISSIKVERIPIRELIEA
;
A
#
# COMPACT_ATOMS: atom_id res chain seq x y z
N MET A 1 12.64 27.02 12.99
CA MET A 1 13.21 27.70 11.80
C MET A 1 14.49 26.98 11.49
N GLU A 2 14.53 26.29 10.36
CA GLU A 2 15.76 25.69 9.83
C GLU A 2 16.24 26.61 8.70
N PRO A 3 17.42 27.27 8.83
CA PRO A 3 17.92 28.20 7.82
C PRO A 3 18.38 27.48 6.54
N ASN A 4 18.64 26.18 6.62
CA ASN A 4 18.90 25.31 5.49
C ASN A 4 18.40 23.92 5.88
N THR A 5 17.42 23.38 5.14
CA THR A 5 16.86 22.05 5.42
C THR A 5 17.86 20.93 5.13
N GLY A 6 18.90 21.20 4.33
CA GLY A 6 19.90 20.21 3.92
C GLY A 6 19.36 19.10 3.03
N VAL A 7 18.12 19.25 2.53
CA VAL A 7 17.41 18.29 1.70
C VAL A 7 16.95 19.00 0.44
N THR A 8 17.23 18.43 -0.73
CA THR A 8 16.79 18.95 -2.04
C THR A 8 15.89 17.93 -2.76
N PHE A 9 15.44 18.24 -3.97
CA PHE A 9 14.67 17.27 -4.77
C PHE A 9 15.48 16.03 -5.21
N GLU A 10 16.81 16.05 -5.06
CA GLU A 10 17.68 14.89 -5.31
C GLU A 10 17.52 13.81 -4.24
N ASP A 11 17.18 14.19 -3.00
CA ASP A 11 17.02 13.28 -1.86
C ASP A 11 15.63 12.61 -1.81
N VAL A 12 14.70 13.10 -2.63
CA VAL A 12 13.35 12.55 -2.74
C VAL A 12 13.31 11.69 -4.00
N ALA A 13 12.75 10.48 -3.95
CA ALA A 13 12.68 9.58 -5.10
C ALA A 13 11.27 8.98 -5.25
N GLY A 14 10.92 8.54 -6.47
CA GLY A 14 9.67 7.80 -6.74
C GLY A 14 8.36 8.59 -6.64
N VAL A 15 8.41 9.92 -6.73
CA VAL A 15 7.23 10.83 -6.68
C VAL A 15 7.32 11.91 -7.77
N ASP A 16 7.67 11.50 -8.99
CA ASP A 16 8.01 12.42 -10.09
C ASP A 16 6.85 13.36 -10.48
N GLU A 17 5.61 12.85 -10.51
CA GLU A 17 4.42 13.66 -10.78
C GLU A 17 4.26 14.77 -9.74
N ALA A 18 4.37 14.43 -8.46
CA ALA A 18 4.29 15.40 -7.38
C ALA A 18 5.46 16.40 -7.43
N LYS A 19 6.69 15.96 -7.75
CA LYS A 19 7.83 16.87 -7.93
C LYS A 19 7.60 17.86 -9.06
N GLN A 20 7.04 17.42 -10.18
CA GLN A 20 6.76 18.29 -11.32
C GLN A 20 5.77 19.40 -10.95
N ASP A 21 4.66 19.05 -10.29
CA ASP A 21 3.67 20.02 -9.80
C ASP A 21 4.29 21.02 -8.81
N LEU A 22 5.19 20.55 -7.95
CA LEU A 22 5.82 21.37 -6.92
C LEU A 22 7.01 22.19 -7.43
N GLN A 23 7.58 21.84 -8.59
CA GLN A 23 8.63 22.61 -9.24
C GLN A 23 8.13 24.02 -9.61
N GLU A 24 6.86 24.15 -9.97
CA GLU A 24 6.24 25.45 -10.21
C GLU A 24 6.35 26.35 -8.96
N ILE A 25 6.06 25.81 -7.78
CA ILE A 25 6.11 26.54 -6.50
C ILE A 25 7.54 27.01 -6.20
N VAL A 26 8.53 26.16 -6.46
CA VAL A 26 9.95 26.52 -6.34
C VAL A 26 10.30 27.67 -7.27
N GLU A 27 9.83 27.64 -8.52
CA GLU A 27 10.07 28.71 -9.49
C GLU A 27 9.40 30.03 -9.08
N PHE A 28 8.18 29.97 -8.52
CA PHE A 28 7.47 31.11 -7.93
C PHE A 28 8.26 31.75 -6.79
N LEU A 29 8.88 30.94 -5.92
CA LEU A 29 9.69 31.42 -4.80
C LEU A 29 11.03 32.02 -5.27
N LYS A 30 11.68 31.41 -6.27
CA LYS A 30 12.95 31.89 -6.84
C LYS A 30 12.79 33.15 -7.70
N THR A 31 11.72 33.24 -8.49
CA THR A 31 11.51 34.31 -9.49
C THR A 31 10.08 34.87 -9.47
N PRO A 32 9.62 35.46 -8.35
CA PRO A 32 8.24 35.95 -8.22
C PRO A 32 7.87 37.03 -9.25
N GLU A 33 8.85 37.81 -9.72
CA GLU A 33 8.66 38.87 -10.72
C GLU A 33 8.21 38.31 -12.08
N LYS A 34 8.75 37.16 -12.49
CA LYS A 34 8.43 36.50 -13.78
C LYS A 34 6.94 36.18 -13.88
N PHE A 35 6.37 35.70 -12.78
CA PHE A 35 4.95 35.35 -12.70
C PHE A 35 4.06 36.58 -12.45
N SER A 36 4.53 37.53 -11.65
CA SER A 36 3.82 38.78 -11.39
C SER A 36 3.65 39.61 -12.67
N ALA A 37 4.64 39.59 -13.58
CA ALA A 37 4.60 40.30 -14.86
C ALA A 37 3.48 39.84 -15.80
N VAL A 38 3.08 38.57 -15.71
CA VAL A 38 1.97 37.99 -16.49
C VAL A 38 0.64 37.98 -15.72
N GLY A 39 0.61 38.55 -14.50
CA GLY A 39 -0.59 38.61 -13.66
C GLY A 39 -0.95 37.29 -12.97
N ALA A 40 -0.03 36.32 -12.94
CA ALA A 40 -0.24 35.07 -12.21
C ALA A 40 -0.20 35.34 -10.71
N LYS A 41 -1.19 34.81 -9.98
CA LYS A 41 -1.26 34.89 -8.52
C LYS A 41 -0.49 33.71 -7.92
N ILE A 42 0.34 33.99 -6.94
CA ILE A 42 1.04 32.94 -6.19
C ILE A 42 0.00 32.11 -5.41
N PRO A 43 0.06 30.78 -5.46
CA PRO A 43 -0.80 29.93 -4.64
C PRO A 43 -0.50 30.20 -3.16
N LYS A 44 -1.55 30.45 -2.39
CA LYS A 44 -1.41 30.76 -0.96
C LYS A 44 -1.11 29.51 -0.14
N GLY A 45 -1.63 28.37 -0.57
CA GLY A 45 -1.42 27.13 0.14
C GLY A 45 -1.54 25.88 -0.72
N VAL A 46 -0.77 24.87 -0.35
CA VAL A 46 -0.65 23.60 -1.06
C VAL A 46 -0.93 22.48 -0.06
N LEU A 47 -1.88 21.61 -0.39
CA LEU A 47 -2.19 20.43 0.41
C LEU A 47 -1.57 19.19 -0.22
N LEU A 48 -0.63 18.57 0.50
CA LEU A 48 -0.04 17.28 0.17
C LEU A 48 -0.93 16.16 0.73
N VAL A 49 -1.50 15.35 -0.15
CA VAL A 49 -2.47 14.30 0.19
C VAL A 49 -1.90 12.94 -0.15
N GLY A 50 -1.94 11.98 0.78
CA GLY A 50 -1.62 10.59 0.44
C GLY A 50 -1.36 9.71 1.66
N PRO A 51 -1.12 8.41 1.47
CA PRO A 51 -0.88 7.46 2.56
C PRO A 51 0.29 7.87 3.48
N PRO A 52 0.35 7.37 4.72
CA PRO A 52 1.50 7.60 5.59
C PRO A 52 2.78 7.02 4.96
N GLY A 53 3.93 7.64 5.26
CA GLY A 53 5.23 7.13 4.82
C GLY A 53 5.59 7.39 3.35
N THR A 54 4.79 8.14 2.58
CA THR A 54 5.10 8.49 1.17
C THR A 54 6.04 9.67 0.98
N GLY A 55 6.56 10.25 2.07
CA GLY A 55 7.57 11.32 2.00
C GLY A 55 7.00 12.74 1.90
N LYS A 56 5.72 12.98 2.24
CA LYS A 56 5.12 14.34 2.24
C LYS A 56 5.94 15.38 3.01
N THR A 57 6.39 15.05 4.22
CA THR A 57 7.22 15.92 5.06
C THR A 57 8.62 16.14 4.47
N LEU A 58 9.20 15.10 3.85
CA LEU A 58 10.50 15.19 3.17
C LEU A 58 10.39 16.08 1.93
N LEU A 59 9.31 15.95 1.17
CA LEU A 59 9.02 16.73 -0.03
C LEU A 59 8.82 18.21 0.32
N ALA A 60 8.13 18.53 1.41
CA ALA A 60 8.01 19.92 1.90
C ALA A 60 9.35 20.55 2.27
N ARG A 61 10.24 19.77 2.93
CA ARG A 61 11.62 20.20 3.24
C ARG A 61 12.45 20.40 1.98
N ALA A 62 12.27 19.54 0.98
CA ALA A 62 12.96 19.62 -0.32
C ALA A 62 12.55 20.88 -1.09
N ILE A 63 11.27 21.28 -1.09
CA ILE A 63 10.82 22.54 -1.72
C ILE A 63 11.55 23.74 -1.10
N ALA A 64 11.64 23.79 0.23
CA ALA A 64 12.31 24.89 0.92
C ALA A 64 13.83 24.91 0.67
N GLY A 65 14.47 23.74 0.66
CA GLY A 65 15.89 23.59 0.33
C GLY A 65 16.19 23.98 -1.10
N GLU A 66 15.36 23.55 -2.04
CA GLU A 66 15.48 23.87 -3.47
C GLU A 66 15.27 25.37 -3.73
N ALA A 67 14.29 26.00 -3.07
CA ALA A 67 14.02 27.43 -3.18
C ALA A 67 15.01 28.31 -2.39
N GLY A 68 15.74 27.75 -1.42
CA GLY A 68 16.67 28.48 -0.56
C GLY A 68 15.98 29.45 0.41
N VAL A 69 14.76 29.14 0.85
CA VAL A 69 13.94 29.99 1.73
C VAL A 69 13.81 29.41 3.15
N PRO A 70 13.61 30.23 4.19
CA PRO A 70 13.37 29.73 5.55
C PRO A 70 12.17 28.77 5.64
N PHE A 71 12.36 27.67 6.38
CA PHE A 71 11.34 26.65 6.60
C PHE A 71 10.84 26.66 8.06
N PHE A 72 9.53 26.83 8.23
CA PHE A 72 8.83 26.73 9.51
C PHE A 72 8.01 25.44 9.54
N SER A 73 8.46 24.42 10.27
CA SER A 73 7.76 23.14 10.43
C SER A 73 7.04 23.08 11.78
N LEU A 74 5.76 22.74 11.77
CA LEU A 74 4.94 22.49 12.97
C LEU A 74 4.02 21.29 12.71
N SER A 75 3.68 20.54 13.76
CA SER A 75 2.60 19.54 13.70
C SER A 75 1.26 20.20 14.01
N GLY A 76 0.19 19.78 13.33
CA GLY A 76 -1.19 20.18 13.61
C GLY A 76 -1.60 19.86 15.05
N SER A 77 -1.02 18.82 15.64
CA SER A 77 -1.23 18.47 17.05
C SER A 77 -0.73 19.53 18.04
N GLU A 78 0.28 20.33 17.66
CA GLU A 78 0.83 21.39 18.51
C GLU A 78 -0.15 22.56 18.73
N PHE A 79 -1.23 22.65 17.98
CA PHE A 79 -2.23 23.69 18.20
C PHE A 79 -3.37 23.25 19.14
N ILE A 80 -3.39 21.98 19.54
CA ILE A 80 -4.40 21.44 20.44
C ILE A 80 -3.84 21.45 21.86
N GLU A 81 -4.42 22.27 22.73
CA GLU A 81 -4.06 22.35 24.15
C GLU A 81 -5.29 22.07 25.02
N MET A 82 -5.13 22.10 26.35
CA MET A 82 -6.27 22.02 27.28
C MET A 82 -6.94 23.38 27.51
N PHE A 83 -6.27 24.47 27.12
CA PHE A 83 -6.71 25.83 27.40
C PHE A 83 -7.17 26.51 26.10
N GLY A 84 -8.46 26.82 26.04
CA GLY A 84 -9.06 27.51 24.89
C GLY A 84 -8.31 28.80 24.51
N GLY A 85 -8.13 29.01 23.21
CA GLY A 85 -7.48 30.20 22.65
C GLY A 85 -5.96 30.14 22.53
N VAL A 86 -5.28 29.18 23.16
CA VAL A 86 -3.81 29.02 23.02
C VAL A 86 -3.46 28.63 21.58
N GLY A 87 -4.19 27.68 20.98
CA GLY A 87 -4.02 27.28 19.58
C GLY A 87 -4.12 28.46 18.61
N ALA A 88 -5.18 29.27 18.73
CA ALA A 88 -5.36 30.48 17.91
C ALA A 88 -4.24 31.54 18.12
N SER A 89 -3.68 31.67 19.33
CA SER A 89 -2.53 32.56 19.56
C SER A 89 -1.28 32.04 18.86
N ARG A 90 -0.99 30.73 18.93
CA ARG A 90 0.15 30.10 18.25
C ARG A 90 0.08 30.28 16.74
N VAL A 91 -1.12 30.17 16.14
CA VAL A 91 -1.35 30.45 14.72
C VAL A 91 -1.00 31.90 14.40
N ARG A 92 -1.48 32.88 15.18
CA ARG A 92 -1.14 34.30 14.96
C ARG A 92 0.37 34.57 15.05
N ASP A 93 1.03 34.01 16.06
CA ASP A 93 2.46 34.18 16.27
C ASP A 93 3.29 33.56 15.14
N LEU A 94 2.89 32.37 14.67
CA LEU A 94 3.49 31.70 13.52
C LEU A 94 3.43 32.57 12.26
N PHE A 95 2.24 33.06 11.91
CA PHE A 95 2.05 33.88 10.72
C PHE A 95 2.74 35.24 10.84
N SER A 96 2.82 35.83 12.04
CA SER A 96 3.58 37.06 12.28
C SER A 96 5.09 36.84 12.04
N LYS A 97 5.65 35.76 12.57
CA LYS A 97 7.06 35.38 12.33
C LYS A 97 7.34 35.08 10.86
N ALA A 98 6.43 34.38 10.17
CA ALA A 98 6.56 34.10 8.75
C ALA A 98 6.56 35.39 7.90
N LYS A 99 5.67 36.34 8.21
CA LYS A 99 5.63 37.67 7.56
C LYS A 99 6.94 38.44 7.73
N GLN A 100 7.60 38.33 8.89
CA GLN A 100 8.90 38.97 9.15
C GLN A 100 10.07 38.32 8.40
N ASN A 101 9.94 37.06 7.97
CA ASN A 101 10.99 36.29 7.30
C ASN A 101 10.66 35.98 5.83
N SER A 102 9.81 36.80 5.19
CA SER A 102 9.42 36.59 3.79
C SER A 102 10.57 36.86 2.81
N PRO A 103 10.73 36.06 1.72
CA PRO A 103 9.90 34.90 1.35
C PRO A 103 10.21 33.67 2.21
N CYS A 104 9.19 32.95 2.67
CA CYS A 104 9.36 31.73 3.48
C CYS A 104 8.26 30.70 3.27
N LEU A 105 8.48 29.49 3.80
CA LEU A 105 7.56 28.37 3.71
C LEU A 105 7.12 27.92 5.10
N ILE A 106 5.81 27.81 5.31
CA ILE A 106 5.21 27.24 6.52
C ILE A 106 4.74 25.83 6.18
N PHE A 107 5.15 24.83 6.93
CA PHE A 107 4.70 23.45 6.82
C PHE A 107 3.91 23.04 8.08
N ILE A 108 2.67 22.57 7.87
CA ILE A 108 1.79 22.03 8.90
C ILE A 108 1.57 20.54 8.61
N ASP A 109 2.24 19.68 9.37
CA ASP A 109 2.02 18.23 9.28
C ASP A 109 0.70 17.85 9.98
N GLU A 110 0.07 16.75 9.61
CA GLU A 110 -1.17 16.24 10.24
C GLU A 110 -2.25 17.33 10.43
N ILE A 111 -2.56 18.09 9.37
CA ILE A 111 -3.53 19.19 9.44
C ILE A 111 -4.93 18.72 9.86
N ASP A 112 -5.24 17.43 9.70
CA ASP A 112 -6.49 16.82 10.15
C ASP A 112 -6.69 16.83 11.67
N ALA A 113 -5.63 17.09 12.45
CA ALA A 113 -5.75 17.35 13.89
C ALA A 113 -6.58 18.61 14.20
N VAL A 114 -6.40 19.69 13.43
CA VAL A 114 -7.10 20.97 13.59
C VAL A 114 -8.20 21.20 12.56
N GLY A 115 -8.07 20.57 11.38
CA GLY A 115 -8.90 20.83 10.21
C GLY A 115 -10.08 19.88 10.03
N ARG A 116 -10.45 19.09 11.04
CA ARG A 116 -11.51 18.08 10.90
C ARG A 116 -12.90 18.70 10.83
N GLN A 117 -13.75 18.21 9.93
CA GLN A 117 -15.18 18.54 9.88
C GLN A 117 -15.88 18.24 11.22
N ARG A 118 -16.83 19.09 11.59
CA ARG A 118 -17.67 18.88 12.79
C ARG A 118 -18.33 17.51 12.73
N GLY A 119 -17.92 16.62 13.63
CA GLY A 119 -18.74 15.48 14.03
C GLY A 119 -19.68 15.90 15.16
N THR A 120 -20.85 15.29 15.26
CA THR A 120 -21.87 15.51 16.30
C THR A 120 -21.44 15.03 17.71
N GLY A 121 -20.15 15.18 18.04
CA GLY A 121 -19.61 14.86 19.36
C GLY A 121 -20.05 15.88 20.40
N ILE A 122 -20.87 15.44 21.35
CA ILE A 122 -21.24 16.20 22.55
C ILE A 122 -20.02 16.25 23.46
N GLY A 123 -19.25 17.35 23.43
CA GLY A 123 -18.09 17.58 24.31
C GLY A 123 -17.25 18.79 23.88
N GLY A 124 -16.86 19.64 24.84
CA GLY A 124 -16.21 20.95 24.62
C GLY A 124 -14.81 20.97 23.98
N GLY A 125 -14.28 19.82 23.54
CA GLY A 125 -13.04 19.78 22.76
C GLY A 125 -13.18 20.27 21.32
N ASN A 126 -14.41 20.39 20.82
CA ASN A 126 -14.67 20.91 19.48
C ASN A 126 -14.45 22.43 19.37
N ASP A 127 -14.71 23.18 20.44
CA ASP A 127 -14.68 24.64 20.41
C ASP A 127 -13.26 25.18 20.19
N GLU A 128 -12.26 24.58 20.83
CA GLU A 128 -10.85 25.00 20.68
C GLU A 128 -10.30 24.69 19.29
N ARG A 129 -10.64 23.52 18.74
CA ARG A 129 -10.24 23.13 17.38
C ARG A 129 -10.87 24.06 16.36
N GLU A 130 -12.16 24.37 16.52
CA GLU A 130 -12.86 25.29 15.63
C GLU A 130 -12.30 26.72 15.72
N GLN A 131 -12.00 27.22 16.92
CA GLN A 131 -11.37 28.53 17.09
C GLN A 131 -10.01 28.59 16.40
N THR A 132 -9.19 27.57 16.58
CA THR A 132 -7.86 27.45 15.97
C THR A 132 -7.95 27.36 14.44
N LEU A 133 -8.87 26.54 13.93
CA LEU A 133 -9.15 26.41 12.50
C LEU A 133 -9.58 27.75 11.90
N ASN A 134 -10.56 28.41 12.51
CA ASN A 134 -11.04 29.72 12.03
C ASN A 134 -9.93 30.77 12.04
N GLN A 135 -9.03 30.75 13.02
CA GLN A 135 -7.87 31.64 13.04
C GLN A 135 -6.90 31.32 11.90
N LEU A 136 -6.62 30.04 11.61
CA LEU A 136 -5.79 29.63 10.48
C LEU A 136 -6.39 30.11 9.15
N LEU A 137 -7.69 29.89 8.96
CA LEU A 137 -8.42 30.36 7.78
C LEU A 137 -8.36 31.89 7.63
N THR A 138 -8.51 32.63 8.74
CA THR A 138 -8.43 34.09 8.76
C THR A 138 -7.03 34.58 8.37
N GLU A 139 -5.97 33.94 8.86
CA GLU A 139 -4.60 34.30 8.50
C GLU A 139 -4.27 33.97 7.03
N MET A 140 -4.78 32.86 6.48
CA MET A 140 -4.63 32.51 5.07
C MET A 140 -5.36 33.50 4.14
N ASP A 141 -6.59 33.88 4.50
CA ASP A 141 -7.37 34.86 3.76
C ASP A 141 -6.72 36.25 3.84
N GLY A 142 -6.13 36.59 4.99
CA GLY A 142 -5.47 37.88 5.30
C GLY A 142 -4.21 38.17 4.48
N PHE A 143 -3.66 37.21 3.73
CA PHE A 143 -2.62 37.49 2.74
C PHE A 143 -3.22 38.24 1.54
N THR A 144 -3.13 39.55 1.55
CA THR A 144 -3.43 40.38 0.38
C THR A 144 -2.14 40.74 -0.34
N GLY A 145 -2.04 40.38 -1.62
CA GLY A 145 -0.87 40.66 -2.45
C GLY A 145 0.19 39.56 -2.42
N ASN A 146 1.39 39.88 -2.92
CA ASN A 146 2.46 38.93 -3.13
C ASN A 146 3.39 38.86 -1.92
N THR A 147 2.86 38.46 -0.76
CA THR A 147 3.59 38.50 0.52
C THR A 147 4.74 37.50 0.61
N GLY A 148 4.95 36.62 -0.38
CA GLY A 148 6.06 35.66 -0.41
C GLY A 148 5.97 34.53 0.62
N VAL A 149 4.82 34.33 1.26
CA VAL A 149 4.60 33.27 2.25
C VAL A 149 3.70 32.20 1.64
N ILE A 150 4.17 30.96 1.61
CA ILE A 150 3.41 29.80 1.11
C ILE A 150 3.18 28.82 2.25
N VAL A 151 1.94 28.38 2.43
CA VAL A 151 1.55 27.40 3.45
C VAL A 151 1.39 26.02 2.83
N ILE A 152 2.25 25.08 3.20
CA ILE A 152 2.11 23.67 2.83
C ILE A 152 1.51 22.91 4.00
N ALA A 153 0.50 22.10 3.75
CA ALA A 153 -0.07 21.20 4.74
C ALA A 153 0.00 19.75 4.25
N ALA A 154 0.16 18.80 5.15
CA ALA A 154 0.11 17.37 4.84
C ALA A 154 -1.05 16.69 5.56
N THR A 155 -1.74 15.78 4.86
CA THR A 155 -2.78 14.93 5.45
C THR A 155 -2.72 13.51 4.89
N ASN A 156 -3.04 12.54 5.74
CA ASN A 156 -3.28 11.15 5.34
C ASN A 156 -4.78 10.87 5.07
N ARG A 157 -5.65 11.83 5.43
CA ARG A 157 -7.11 11.67 5.44
C ARG A 157 -7.76 12.95 4.89
N PRO A 158 -7.72 13.19 3.58
CA PRO A 158 -8.33 14.37 2.97
C PRO A 158 -9.86 14.43 3.19
N GLU A 159 -10.53 13.29 3.29
CA GLU A 159 -11.99 13.14 3.36
C GLU A 159 -12.61 13.69 4.65
N ILE A 160 -11.83 13.77 5.74
CA ILE A 160 -12.31 14.30 7.03
C ILE A 160 -12.04 15.80 7.19
N LEU A 161 -11.35 16.43 6.23
CA LEU A 161 -11.01 17.86 6.32
C LEU A 161 -12.21 18.75 6.04
N ASP A 162 -12.27 19.89 6.73
CA ASP A 162 -13.26 20.93 6.50
C ASP A 162 -13.15 21.44 5.07
N SER A 163 -14.26 21.37 4.33
CA SER A 163 -14.41 21.94 3.00
C SER A 163 -13.95 23.40 2.90
N ALA A 164 -14.01 24.15 4.01
CA ALA A 164 -13.53 25.51 4.12
C ALA A 164 -12.02 25.62 3.81
N LEU A 165 -11.19 24.65 4.22
CA LEU A 165 -9.75 24.63 3.94
C LEU A 165 -9.44 24.49 2.44
N LEU A 166 -10.28 23.74 1.72
CA LEU A 166 -10.09 23.39 0.31
C LEU A 166 -10.62 24.45 -0.66
N ARG A 167 -11.14 25.59 -0.17
CA ARG A 167 -11.68 26.65 -1.03
C ARG A 167 -10.55 27.45 -1.70
N PRO A 168 -10.76 27.96 -2.93
CA PRO A 168 -9.80 28.83 -3.60
C PRO A 168 -9.36 30.01 -2.72
N GLY A 169 -8.05 30.29 -2.70
CA GLY A 169 -7.44 31.28 -1.81
C GLY A 169 -6.93 30.75 -0.47
N ARG A 170 -7.13 29.46 -0.18
CA ARG A 170 -6.58 28.77 1.00
C ARG A 170 -5.63 27.67 0.54
N PHE A 171 -6.02 26.40 0.65
CA PHE A 171 -5.32 25.29 0.00
C PHE A 171 -5.89 25.09 -1.41
N ASP A 172 -5.55 26.00 -2.31
CA ASP A 172 -6.04 26.02 -3.69
C ASP A 172 -5.29 25.06 -4.61
N ARG A 173 -4.09 24.63 -4.21
CA ARG A 173 -3.37 23.51 -4.83
C ARG A 173 -3.48 22.25 -3.97
N GLN A 174 -3.83 21.14 -4.60
CA GLN A 174 -3.81 19.81 -3.98
C GLN A 174 -2.89 18.93 -4.82
N VAL A 175 -1.89 18.34 -4.17
CA VAL A 175 -0.91 17.47 -4.81
C VAL A 175 -0.99 16.10 -4.15
N THR A 176 -1.28 15.08 -4.95
CA THR A 176 -1.39 13.70 -4.46
C THR A 176 -0.01 13.06 -4.44
N VAL A 177 0.41 12.57 -3.27
CA VAL A 177 1.65 11.84 -3.05
C VAL A 177 1.30 10.39 -2.74
N GLY A 178 1.08 9.63 -3.82
CA GLY A 178 0.71 8.23 -3.78
C GLY A 178 1.82 7.28 -3.34
N LEU A 179 1.52 5.97 -3.35
CA LEU A 179 2.55 4.95 -3.21
C LEU A 179 3.41 4.91 -4.48
N PRO A 180 4.72 4.65 -4.35
CA PRO A 180 5.62 4.57 -5.49
C PRO A 180 5.30 3.36 -6.39
N ASP A 181 5.45 3.56 -7.69
CA ASP A 181 5.44 2.49 -8.69
C ASP A 181 6.72 1.63 -8.59
N GLU A 182 6.86 0.60 -9.43
CA GLU A 182 8.04 -0.29 -9.37
C GLU A 182 9.36 0.48 -9.57
N ARG A 183 9.39 1.42 -10.52
CA ARG A 183 10.57 2.25 -10.79
C ARG A 183 10.88 3.17 -9.62
N GLY A 184 9.88 3.84 -9.08
CA GLY A 184 10.01 4.70 -7.90
C GLY A 184 10.48 3.93 -6.66
N ARG A 185 10.03 2.68 -6.46
CA ARG A 185 10.54 1.81 -5.40
C ARG A 185 12.03 1.50 -5.60
N GLU A 186 12.47 1.21 -6.82
CA GLU A 186 13.89 0.99 -7.12
C GLU A 186 14.74 2.24 -6.80
N GLU A 187 14.26 3.44 -7.15
CA GLU A 187 14.96 4.69 -6.85
C GLU A 187 15.03 4.99 -5.36
N ILE A 188 13.93 4.79 -4.63
CA ILE A 188 13.89 4.94 -3.18
C ILE A 188 14.87 3.95 -2.52
N LEU A 189 14.92 2.71 -3.00
CA LEU A 189 15.89 1.73 -2.55
C LEU A 189 17.32 2.16 -2.83
N LYS A 190 17.61 2.80 -3.97
CA LYS A 190 18.94 3.37 -4.28
C LYS A 190 19.33 4.41 -3.21
N VAL A 191 18.46 5.37 -2.91
CA VAL A 191 18.70 6.40 -1.89
C VAL A 191 19.01 5.77 -0.52
N HIS A 192 18.19 4.83 -0.07
CA HIS A 192 18.39 4.18 1.24
C HIS A 192 19.52 3.14 1.26
N SER A 193 20.04 2.74 0.10
CA SER A 193 21.18 1.84 -0.02
C SER A 193 22.54 2.56 0.00
N ASN A 194 22.60 3.86 -0.32
CA ASN A 194 23.85 4.62 -0.45
C ASN A 194 24.77 4.53 0.78
N ASN A 195 24.19 4.52 1.98
CA ASN A 195 24.93 4.43 3.25
C ASN A 195 25.12 2.98 3.76
N LYS A 196 24.85 1.96 2.93
CA LYS A 196 24.87 0.55 3.33
C LYS A 196 25.81 -0.28 2.45
N LYS A 197 26.49 -1.25 3.06
CA LYS A 197 27.39 -2.18 2.36
C LYS A 197 26.58 -3.35 1.79
N LEU A 198 26.20 -3.26 0.52
CA LEU A 198 25.51 -4.34 -0.19
C LEU A 198 26.50 -5.34 -0.81
N ASP A 199 26.10 -6.60 -0.88
CA ASP A 199 26.79 -7.60 -1.69
C ASP A 199 26.49 -7.38 -3.19
N LYS A 200 27.37 -7.89 -4.07
CA LYS A 200 27.22 -7.74 -5.53
C LYS A 200 26.00 -8.46 -6.07
N ASP A 201 25.54 -9.50 -5.37
CA ASP A 201 24.38 -10.30 -5.77
C ASP A 201 23.04 -9.62 -5.42
N VAL A 202 23.04 -8.48 -4.72
CA VAL A 202 21.83 -7.76 -4.35
C VAL A 202 21.35 -6.92 -5.53
N SER A 203 20.21 -7.31 -6.10
CA SER A 203 19.53 -6.53 -7.15
C SER A 203 18.38 -5.72 -6.59
N LEU A 204 18.47 -4.38 -6.65
CA LEU A 204 17.43 -3.48 -6.16
C LEU A 204 16.13 -3.59 -6.99
N SER A 205 16.23 -3.89 -8.28
CA SER A 205 15.04 -4.10 -9.13
C SER A 205 14.24 -5.33 -8.70
N VAL A 206 14.93 -6.41 -8.31
CA VAL A 206 14.27 -7.63 -7.78
C VAL A 206 13.58 -7.33 -6.45
N ILE A 207 14.20 -6.51 -5.60
CA ILE A 207 13.59 -6.09 -4.32
C ILE A 207 12.35 -5.23 -4.57
N ALA A 208 12.43 -4.27 -5.51
CA ALA A 208 11.31 -3.40 -5.89
C ALA A 208 10.11 -4.20 -6.44
N MET A 209 10.36 -5.20 -7.27
CA MET A 209 9.35 -6.12 -7.80
C MET A 209 8.67 -6.95 -6.69
N ARG A 210 9.43 -7.30 -5.64
CA ARG A 210 8.95 -8.12 -4.51
C ARG A 210 8.30 -7.32 -3.38
N THR A 211 8.28 -6.00 -3.46
CA THR A 211 7.73 -5.11 -2.41
C THR A 211 6.57 -4.25 -2.92
N PRO A 212 5.58 -4.82 -3.65
CA PRO A 212 4.46 -4.03 -4.15
C PRO A 212 3.64 -3.45 -2.99
N GLY A 213 3.23 -2.19 -3.15
CA GLY A 213 2.45 -1.44 -2.15
C GLY A 213 3.27 -0.89 -0.99
N PHE A 214 4.59 -1.12 -0.93
CA PHE A 214 5.44 -0.53 0.11
C PHE A 214 5.55 0.98 -0.09
N SER A 215 5.40 1.74 0.99
CA SER A 215 5.70 3.17 1.01
C SER A 215 7.21 3.42 1.06
N GLY A 216 7.64 4.68 0.87
CA GLY A 216 9.04 5.04 1.01
C GLY A 216 9.59 4.75 2.41
N ALA A 217 8.79 4.97 3.45
CA ALA A 217 9.14 4.62 4.83
C ALA A 217 9.27 3.10 5.03
N ASP A 218 8.42 2.29 4.40
CA ASP A 218 8.51 0.83 4.48
C ASP A 218 9.80 0.31 3.82
N LEU A 219 10.19 0.88 2.68
CA LEU A 219 11.45 0.55 2.00
C LEU A 219 12.67 0.98 2.82
N ALA A 220 12.64 2.15 3.43
CA ALA A 220 13.68 2.61 4.36
C ALA A 220 13.83 1.63 5.54
N ASN A 221 12.70 1.21 6.11
CA ASN A 221 12.67 0.23 7.20
C ASN A 221 13.17 -1.14 6.75
N LEU A 222 12.78 -1.61 5.56
CA LEU A 222 13.27 -2.85 4.96
C LEU A 222 14.79 -2.90 4.87
N MET A 223 15.39 -1.84 4.32
CA MET A 223 16.85 -1.75 4.19
C MET A 223 17.55 -1.63 5.55
N ASN A 224 16.89 -1.05 6.54
CA ASN A 224 17.39 -0.98 7.91
C ASN A 224 17.36 -2.36 8.60
N GLU A 225 16.25 -3.07 8.51
CA GLU A 225 16.10 -4.43 9.06
C GLU A 225 17.09 -5.41 8.43
N ALA A 226 17.31 -5.33 7.11
CA ALA A 226 18.29 -6.14 6.41
C ALA A 226 19.72 -5.89 6.93
N ALA A 227 20.06 -4.63 7.26
CA ALA A 227 21.34 -4.27 7.86
C ALA A 227 21.48 -4.83 9.30
N ILE A 228 20.43 -4.74 10.10
CA ILE A 228 20.39 -5.30 11.47
C ILE A 228 20.55 -6.82 11.41
N LEU A 229 19.86 -7.51 10.50
CA LEU A 229 19.97 -8.95 10.28
C LEU A 229 21.37 -9.36 9.85
N ALA A 230 22.01 -8.62 8.94
CA ALA A 230 23.40 -8.86 8.54
C ALA A 230 24.36 -8.71 9.73
N GLY A 231 24.20 -7.64 10.53
CA GLY A 231 24.99 -7.41 11.74
C GLY A 231 24.81 -8.51 12.79
N ARG A 232 23.57 -8.97 13.03
CA ARG A 232 23.28 -10.10 13.94
C ARG A 232 23.88 -11.42 13.48
N ARG A 233 24.02 -11.61 12.16
CA ARG A 233 24.66 -12.80 11.55
C ARG A 233 26.19 -12.67 11.46
N GLY A 234 26.77 -11.57 11.93
CA GLY A 234 28.20 -11.31 11.84
C GLY A 234 28.72 -11.15 10.40
N LYS A 235 27.87 -10.68 9.48
CA LYS A 235 28.24 -10.44 8.08
C LYS A 235 28.70 -8.99 7.89
N ASP A 236 29.74 -8.80 7.07
CA ASP A 236 30.24 -7.46 6.71
C ASP A 236 29.41 -6.75 5.63
N LYS A 237 28.60 -7.51 4.90
CA LYS A 237 27.75 -7.04 3.80
C LYS A 237 26.34 -7.63 3.91
N ILE A 238 25.37 -6.87 3.43
CA ILE A 238 23.98 -7.29 3.32
C ILE A 238 23.85 -8.14 2.04
N THR A 239 23.43 -9.40 2.18
CA THR A 239 23.18 -10.29 1.04
C THR A 239 21.68 -10.37 0.74
N MET A 240 21.29 -10.87 -0.43
CA MET A 240 19.87 -11.01 -0.80
C MET A 240 19.08 -11.84 0.21
N LYS A 241 19.73 -12.79 0.89
CA LYS A 241 19.10 -13.59 1.96
C LYS A 241 18.60 -12.73 3.12
N GLU A 242 19.41 -11.78 3.59
CA GLU A 242 18.98 -10.90 4.69
C GLU A 242 17.86 -9.96 4.26
N VAL A 243 17.86 -9.51 3.01
CA VAL A 243 16.76 -8.70 2.46
C VAL A 243 15.49 -9.53 2.39
N ASP A 244 15.56 -10.76 1.86
CA ASP A 244 14.41 -11.67 1.76
C ASP A 244 13.81 -11.99 3.12
N ASP A 245 14.65 -12.33 4.09
CA ASP A 245 14.20 -12.61 5.47
C ASP A 245 13.57 -11.36 6.11
N SER A 246 14.02 -10.16 5.72
CA SER A 246 13.46 -8.88 6.18
C SER A 246 12.11 -8.57 5.53
N ILE A 247 11.96 -8.83 4.22
CA ILE A 247 10.67 -8.71 3.51
C ILE A 247 9.65 -9.62 4.19
N ASP A 248 10.02 -10.89 4.41
CA ASP A 248 9.16 -11.86 5.08
C ASP A 248 8.76 -11.39 6.48
N ARG A 249 9.72 -10.82 7.23
CA ARG A 249 9.48 -10.32 8.58
C ARG A 249 8.53 -9.12 8.60
N ILE A 250 8.63 -8.21 7.64
CA ILE A 250 7.78 -7.02 7.56
C ILE A 250 6.37 -7.41 7.14
N VAL A 251 6.22 -8.30 6.17
CA VAL A 251 4.90 -8.65 5.62
C VAL A 251 4.17 -9.70 6.47
N ALA A 252 4.85 -10.74 6.94
CA ALA A 252 4.24 -11.85 7.67
C ALA A 252 4.54 -11.86 9.19
N GLY A 253 5.43 -10.99 9.66
CA GLY A 253 5.84 -10.94 11.05
C GLY A 253 7.04 -11.83 11.39
N MET A 254 7.39 -11.85 12.68
CA MET A 254 8.56 -12.59 13.19
C MET A 254 8.40 -14.10 13.00
N GLU A 255 9.52 -14.79 12.76
CA GLU A 255 9.56 -16.26 12.73
C GLU A 255 9.11 -16.82 14.09
N GLY A 256 8.13 -17.71 14.04
CA GLY A 256 7.65 -18.45 15.18
C GLY A 256 8.54 -19.65 15.52
N THR A 257 8.18 -20.36 16.58
CA THR A 257 8.82 -21.64 16.93
C THR A 257 8.62 -22.65 15.80
N LYS A 258 9.69 -23.30 15.35
CA LYS A 258 9.62 -24.37 14.36
C LYS A 258 8.57 -25.41 14.74
N MET A 259 7.76 -25.84 13.78
CA MET A 259 6.80 -26.91 13.99
C MET A 259 7.55 -28.21 14.27
N THR A 260 7.17 -28.90 15.35
CA THR A 260 7.63 -30.25 15.60
C THR A 260 7.06 -31.19 14.56
N ASP A 261 7.85 -32.17 14.11
CA ASP A 261 7.38 -33.20 13.19
C ASP A 261 6.20 -33.96 13.81
N GLY A 262 5.14 -34.17 13.02
CA GLY A 262 3.90 -34.78 13.47
C GLY A 262 2.72 -34.44 12.56
N LYS A 263 1.52 -34.91 12.95
CA LYS A 263 0.27 -34.74 12.18
C LYS A 263 0.02 -33.27 11.80
N SER A 264 0.29 -32.34 12.72
CA SER A 264 0.09 -30.90 12.48
C SER A 264 0.99 -30.35 11.36
N LYS A 265 2.25 -30.77 11.28
CA LYS A 265 3.19 -30.31 10.23
C LYS A 265 2.78 -30.86 8.87
N ILE A 266 2.37 -32.12 8.82
CA ILE A 266 1.87 -32.78 7.60
C ILE A 266 0.61 -32.07 7.09
N LEU A 267 -0.35 -31.79 7.98
CA LEU A 267 -1.59 -31.12 7.61
C LEU A 267 -1.33 -29.74 7.01
N VAL A 268 -0.48 -28.92 7.66
CA VAL A 268 -0.09 -27.62 7.12
C VAL A 268 0.65 -27.76 5.79
N ALA A 269 1.47 -28.79 5.60
CA ALA A 269 2.14 -29.03 4.33
C ALA A 269 1.17 -29.31 3.18
N TYR A 270 0.17 -30.16 3.40
CA TYR A 270 -0.90 -30.39 2.41
C TYR A 270 -1.71 -29.12 2.15
N HIS A 271 -2.01 -28.34 3.19
CA HIS A 271 -2.73 -27.08 3.07
C HIS A 271 -2.01 -26.08 2.16
N GLU A 272 -0.72 -25.82 2.42
CA GLU A 272 0.06 -24.86 1.64
C GLU A 272 0.32 -25.33 0.20
N ILE A 273 0.62 -26.62 0.01
CA ILE A 273 0.73 -27.19 -1.34
C ILE A 273 -0.60 -27.12 -2.08
N GLY A 274 -1.72 -27.28 -1.38
CA GLY A 274 -3.06 -27.09 -1.93
C GLY A 274 -3.25 -25.72 -2.56
N HIS A 275 -2.90 -24.64 -1.85
CA HIS A 275 -2.91 -23.29 -2.41
C HIS A 275 -2.01 -23.16 -3.62
N ALA A 276 -0.76 -23.62 -3.51
CA ALA A 276 0.24 -23.42 -4.54
C ALA A 276 -0.08 -24.18 -5.84
N VAL A 277 -0.61 -25.41 -5.74
CA VAL A 277 -1.02 -26.22 -6.89
C VAL A 277 -2.26 -25.63 -7.55
N CYS A 278 -3.31 -25.31 -6.79
CA CYS A 278 -4.51 -24.68 -7.35
C CYS A 278 -4.20 -23.35 -8.02
N ALA A 279 -3.38 -22.50 -7.40
CA ALA A 279 -2.95 -21.24 -7.99
C ALA A 279 -2.15 -21.45 -9.29
N THR A 280 -1.20 -22.41 -9.30
CA THR A 280 -0.36 -22.65 -10.48
C THR A 280 -1.15 -23.23 -11.66
N LEU A 281 -2.12 -24.10 -11.38
CA LEU A 281 -2.94 -24.75 -12.41
C LEU A 281 -4.10 -23.88 -12.90
N THR A 282 -4.48 -22.83 -12.16
CA THR A 282 -5.59 -21.95 -12.55
C THR A 282 -5.10 -20.81 -13.45
N PRO A 283 -5.55 -20.73 -14.71
CA PRO A 283 -5.10 -19.68 -15.62
C PRO A 283 -5.49 -18.28 -15.13
N GLY A 284 -4.51 -17.38 -15.06
CA GLY A 284 -4.70 -16.00 -14.62
C GLY A 284 -4.43 -15.76 -13.13
N HIS A 285 -4.01 -16.77 -12.37
CA HIS A 285 -3.48 -16.52 -11.02
C HIS A 285 -2.08 -15.90 -11.09
N ASP A 286 -1.74 -15.12 -10.07
CA ASP A 286 -0.38 -14.64 -9.82
C ASP A 286 0.57 -15.84 -9.57
N PRO A 287 1.74 -15.93 -10.23
CA PRO A 287 2.59 -17.11 -10.13
C PRO A 287 3.16 -17.28 -8.72
N VAL A 288 3.23 -18.53 -8.26
CA VAL A 288 3.83 -18.86 -6.95
C VAL A 288 5.30 -18.45 -6.93
N GLN A 289 5.69 -17.73 -5.87
CA GLN A 289 7.05 -17.32 -5.58
C GLN A 289 7.77 -18.36 -4.70
N LYS A 290 7.16 -18.73 -3.58
CA LYS A 290 7.68 -19.74 -2.64
C LYS A 290 6.57 -20.25 -1.71
N VAL A 291 6.76 -21.44 -1.19
CA VAL A 291 5.91 -22.09 -0.19
C VAL A 291 6.77 -22.43 1.02
N THR A 292 6.32 -22.15 2.24
CA THR A 292 7.09 -22.41 3.46
C THR A 292 6.24 -22.93 4.62
N LEU A 293 6.84 -23.84 5.40
CA LEU A 293 6.30 -24.36 6.67
C LEU A 293 6.92 -23.69 7.89
N VAL A 294 7.72 -22.64 7.69
CA VAL A 294 8.29 -21.86 8.78
C VAL A 294 7.20 -20.92 9.29
N PRO A 295 6.71 -21.08 10.54
CA PRO A 295 5.65 -20.24 11.07
C PRO A 295 6.09 -18.78 11.12
N ARG A 296 5.19 -17.85 10.81
CA ARG A 296 5.44 -16.40 10.92
C ARG A 296 4.23 -15.68 11.46
N GLY A 297 4.43 -14.87 12.50
CA GLY A 297 3.34 -14.17 13.18
C GLY A 297 2.28 -15.14 13.68
N GLN A 298 1.06 -15.03 13.14
CA GLN A 298 -0.05 -15.94 13.45
C GLN A 298 -0.18 -17.12 12.46
N ALA A 299 0.52 -17.07 11.32
CA ALA A 299 0.45 -18.09 10.28
C ALA A 299 1.39 -19.27 10.61
N ARG A 300 0.91 -20.50 10.38
CA ARG A 300 1.67 -21.74 10.59
C ARG A 300 2.45 -22.20 9.35
N GLY A 301 1.95 -21.84 8.18
CA GLY A 301 2.57 -21.99 6.87
C GLY A 301 2.14 -20.81 5.99
N LEU A 302 2.86 -20.59 4.89
CA LEU A 302 2.58 -19.49 3.96
C LEU A 302 2.95 -19.83 2.52
N THR A 303 2.07 -19.43 1.60
CA THR A 303 2.29 -19.45 0.15
C THR A 303 2.37 -18.02 -0.38
N TRP A 304 3.51 -17.67 -0.98
CA TRP A 304 3.77 -16.35 -1.54
C TRP A 304 3.54 -16.36 -3.05
N PHE A 305 2.94 -15.29 -3.57
CA PHE A 305 2.71 -15.08 -5.00
C PHE A 305 3.48 -13.83 -5.47
N ILE A 306 3.92 -13.84 -6.72
CA ILE A 306 4.52 -12.67 -7.38
C ILE A 306 3.37 -11.86 -7.98
N PRO A 307 3.08 -10.65 -7.50
CA PRO A 307 1.99 -9.86 -8.06
C PRO A 307 2.25 -9.48 -9.51
N GLY A 308 1.20 -9.44 -10.33
CA GLY A 308 1.28 -8.96 -11.71
C GLY A 308 1.65 -7.47 -11.84
N GLU A 309 1.89 -7.05 -13.10
CA GLU A 309 2.43 -5.72 -13.47
C GLU A 309 1.57 -4.52 -12.99
N ASP A 310 0.25 -4.68 -12.89
CA ASP A 310 -0.64 -3.60 -12.46
C ASP A 310 -1.70 -4.08 -11.44
N PRO A 311 -1.54 -3.78 -10.14
CA PRO A 311 -2.52 -4.15 -9.13
C PRO A 311 -3.81 -3.33 -9.19
N SER A 312 -3.87 -2.26 -9.99
CA SER A 312 -5.03 -1.36 -10.06
C SER A 312 -6.16 -1.91 -10.95
N LEU A 313 -5.81 -2.70 -11.98
CA LEU A 313 -6.76 -3.26 -12.95
C LEU A 313 -6.78 -4.78 -12.88
N ILE A 314 -7.75 -5.32 -12.13
CA ILE A 314 -7.89 -6.77 -11.93
C ILE A 314 -9.12 -7.29 -12.68
N SER A 315 -8.89 -8.22 -13.61
CA SER A 315 -9.94 -8.86 -14.41
C SER A 315 -10.80 -9.82 -13.59
N LYS A 316 -12.03 -10.09 -14.06
CA LYS A 316 -12.91 -11.12 -13.48
C LYS A 316 -12.21 -12.49 -13.40
N LYS A 317 -11.44 -12.85 -14.43
CA LYS A 317 -10.67 -14.10 -14.50
C LYS A 317 -9.60 -14.17 -13.40
N GLN A 318 -8.86 -13.08 -13.17
CA GLN A 318 -7.87 -13.01 -12.09
C GLN A 318 -8.50 -13.09 -10.70
N LEU A 319 -9.63 -12.39 -10.47
CA LEU A 319 -10.34 -12.48 -9.19
C LEU A 319 -10.88 -13.88 -8.93
N PHE A 320 -11.45 -14.52 -9.96
CA PHE A 320 -11.88 -15.91 -9.89
C PHE A 320 -10.70 -16.85 -9.60
N ALA A 321 -9.57 -16.66 -10.29
CA ALA A 321 -8.38 -17.45 -10.04
C ALA A 321 -7.92 -17.33 -8.58
N ARG A 322 -7.90 -16.11 -8.01
CA ARG A 322 -7.57 -15.90 -6.59
C ARG A 322 -8.53 -16.61 -5.64
N ILE A 323 -9.82 -16.71 -5.98
CA ILE A 323 -10.79 -17.49 -5.20
C ILE A 323 -10.42 -18.98 -5.23
N VAL A 324 -10.16 -19.55 -6.42
CA VAL A 324 -9.77 -20.96 -6.57
C VAL A 324 -8.45 -21.27 -5.84
N GLY A 325 -7.44 -20.42 -6.00
CA GLY A 325 -6.17 -20.53 -5.29
C GLY A 325 -6.35 -20.46 -3.77
N GLY A 326 -7.19 -19.56 -3.28
CA GLY A 326 -7.53 -19.43 -1.86
C GLY A 326 -8.30 -20.62 -1.30
N LEU A 327 -9.06 -21.36 -2.10
CA LEU A 327 -9.77 -22.57 -1.64
C LEU A 327 -8.89 -23.83 -1.68
N GLY A 328 -7.72 -23.76 -2.34
CA GLY A 328 -6.83 -24.90 -2.54
C GLY A 328 -6.40 -25.59 -1.24
N GLY A 329 -6.12 -24.84 -0.18
CA GLY A 329 -5.73 -25.42 1.12
C GLY A 329 -6.83 -26.24 1.77
N ARG A 330 -8.07 -25.74 1.78
CA ARG A 330 -9.25 -26.49 2.26
C ARG A 330 -9.50 -27.73 1.41
N ALA A 331 -9.45 -27.59 0.09
CA ALA A 331 -9.67 -28.71 -0.83
C ALA A 331 -8.61 -29.82 -0.64
N ALA A 332 -7.35 -29.45 -0.39
CA ALA A 332 -6.29 -30.40 -0.08
C ALA A 332 -6.53 -31.17 1.22
N GLU A 333 -6.96 -30.47 2.28
CA GLU A 333 -7.31 -31.13 3.55
C GLU A 333 -8.44 -32.16 3.36
N GLU A 334 -9.51 -31.77 2.66
CA GLU A 334 -10.68 -32.62 2.45
C GLU A 334 -10.36 -33.85 1.61
N VAL A 335 -9.61 -33.69 0.52
CA VAL A 335 -9.26 -34.81 -0.38
C VAL A 335 -8.34 -35.82 0.28
N ILE A 336 -7.41 -35.37 1.13
CA ILE A 336 -6.37 -36.22 1.70
C ILE A 336 -6.78 -36.82 3.05
N PHE A 337 -7.38 -36.01 3.94
CA PHE A 337 -7.73 -36.43 5.29
C PHE A 337 -9.23 -36.73 5.48
N GLY A 338 -10.08 -36.32 4.54
CA GLY A 338 -11.53 -36.48 4.62
C GLY A 338 -12.23 -35.35 5.39
N GLU A 339 -13.57 -35.32 5.29
CA GLU A 339 -14.41 -34.25 5.85
C GLU A 339 -14.26 -34.07 7.37
N THR A 340 -13.98 -35.15 8.11
CA THR A 340 -13.85 -35.12 9.57
C THR A 340 -12.56 -34.47 10.07
N GLU A 341 -11.57 -34.29 9.20
CA GLU A 341 -10.24 -33.76 9.52
C GLU A 341 -10.02 -32.34 8.96
N ILE A 342 -11.09 -31.73 8.45
CA ILE A 342 -11.11 -30.33 8.02
C ILE A 342 -10.84 -29.41 9.21
N THR A 343 -9.85 -28.50 9.09
CA THR A 343 -9.39 -27.69 10.23
C THR A 343 -9.97 -26.29 10.27
N THR A 344 -9.84 -25.61 11.41
CA THR A 344 -10.11 -24.16 11.52
C THR A 344 -9.02 -23.29 10.89
N GLY A 345 -7.94 -23.88 10.35
CA GLY A 345 -6.81 -23.17 9.75
C GLY A 345 -7.24 -22.28 8.58
N ALA A 346 -8.14 -22.80 7.72
CA ALA A 346 -8.63 -22.12 6.52
C ALA A 346 -9.55 -20.90 6.79
N ALA A 347 -9.78 -20.52 8.05
CA ALA A 347 -10.78 -19.50 8.40
C ALA A 347 -10.41 -18.11 7.86
N GLY A 348 -9.12 -17.76 7.86
CA GLY A 348 -8.64 -16.47 7.35
C GLY A 348 -8.81 -16.37 5.83
N GLU A 349 -8.47 -17.43 5.12
CA GLU A 349 -8.59 -17.58 3.67
C GLU A 349 -10.05 -17.47 3.25
N LEU A 350 -10.96 -18.21 3.92
CA LEU A 350 -12.39 -18.16 3.65
C LEU A 350 -12.98 -16.76 3.84
N GLN A 351 -12.53 -16.02 4.87
CA GLN A 351 -12.95 -14.63 5.07
C GLN A 351 -12.49 -13.73 3.91
N GLN A 352 -11.23 -13.85 3.48
CA GLN A 352 -10.68 -13.07 2.35
C GLN A 352 -11.41 -13.39 1.05
N ILE A 353 -11.61 -14.67 0.74
CA ILE A 353 -12.33 -15.16 -0.44
C ILE A 353 -13.77 -14.63 -0.45
N THR A 354 -14.45 -14.71 0.70
CA THR A 354 -15.82 -14.18 0.84
C THR A 354 -15.87 -12.69 0.55
N GLN A 355 -14.87 -11.91 1.00
CA GLN A 355 -14.80 -10.48 0.70
C GLN A 355 -14.56 -10.19 -0.78
N ILE A 356 -13.69 -10.96 -1.44
CA ILE A 356 -13.43 -10.83 -2.89
C ILE A 356 -14.71 -11.14 -3.66
N ALA A 357 -15.34 -12.29 -3.40
CA ALA A 357 -16.59 -12.70 -4.03
C ALA A 357 -17.69 -11.66 -3.82
N ARG A 358 -17.81 -11.11 -2.60
CA ARG A 358 -18.78 -10.04 -2.31
C ARG A 358 -18.50 -8.78 -3.15
N LYS A 359 -17.24 -8.34 -3.25
CA LYS A 359 -16.87 -7.16 -4.06
C LYS A 359 -17.12 -7.38 -5.55
N MET A 360 -16.87 -8.59 -6.06
CA MET A 360 -17.19 -8.96 -7.46
C MET A 360 -18.67 -8.72 -7.76
N VAL A 361 -19.56 -9.06 -6.83
CA VAL A 361 -21.00 -8.87 -7.00
C VAL A 361 -21.42 -7.42 -6.76
N THR A 362 -21.03 -6.84 -5.62
CA THR A 362 -21.65 -5.59 -5.14
C THR A 362 -20.94 -4.31 -5.60
N VAL A 363 -19.64 -4.39 -5.93
CA VAL A 363 -18.85 -3.21 -6.30
C VAL A 363 -18.47 -3.26 -7.79
N PHE A 364 -18.04 -4.41 -8.28
CA PHE A 364 -17.50 -4.53 -9.64
C PHE A 364 -18.54 -4.93 -10.69
N GLY A 365 -19.77 -5.28 -10.29
CA GLY A 365 -20.83 -5.67 -11.23
C GLY A 365 -20.48 -6.90 -12.08
N MET A 366 -19.67 -7.83 -11.55
CA MET A 366 -19.17 -9.01 -12.26
C MET A 366 -20.12 -10.23 -12.18
N SER A 367 -21.35 -10.02 -11.73
CA SER A 367 -22.39 -11.05 -11.60
C SER A 367 -23.49 -10.89 -12.64
N GLU A 368 -24.36 -11.88 -12.78
CA GLU A 368 -25.51 -11.82 -13.68
C GLU A 368 -26.55 -10.75 -13.30
N ILE A 369 -26.43 -10.15 -12.10
CA ILE A 369 -27.25 -9.01 -11.66
C ILE A 369 -26.99 -7.77 -12.54
N GLY A 370 -25.87 -7.74 -13.27
CA GLY A 370 -25.50 -6.69 -14.21
C GLY A 370 -24.40 -5.77 -13.70
N ALA A 371 -24.02 -4.81 -14.53
CA ALA A 371 -22.91 -3.88 -14.30
C ALA A 371 -23.32 -2.70 -13.40
N TRP A 372 -23.92 -2.98 -12.24
CA TRP A 372 -24.36 -1.99 -11.25
C TRP A 372 -23.56 -2.11 -9.96
N ALA A 373 -23.10 -0.99 -9.42
CA ALA A 373 -22.59 -0.93 -8.06
C ALA A 373 -23.78 -0.94 -7.08
N LEU A 374 -23.98 -2.08 -6.41
CA LEU A 374 -25.05 -2.30 -5.44
C LEU A 374 -24.73 -1.68 -4.07
N THR A 375 -23.47 -1.32 -3.82
CA THR A 375 -23.01 -0.70 -2.58
C THR A 375 -22.11 0.48 -2.89
N ASP A 376 -22.41 1.62 -2.27
CA ASP A 376 -21.49 2.75 -2.18
C ASP A 376 -20.44 2.43 -1.09
N PRO A 377 -19.13 2.47 -1.39
CA PRO A 377 -18.07 2.30 -0.41
C PRO A 377 -18.20 3.19 0.83
N ALA A 378 -18.83 4.36 0.71
CA ALA A 378 -19.03 5.31 1.79
C ALA A 378 -20.15 4.91 2.78
N VAL A 379 -21.07 4.04 2.39
CA VAL A 379 -22.26 3.73 3.19
C VAL A 379 -22.11 2.35 3.84
N GLN A 380 -21.79 2.33 5.13
CA GLN A 380 -21.75 1.10 5.96
C GLN A 380 -23.13 0.49 6.25
N SER A 381 -24.17 0.79 5.46
CA SER A 381 -25.54 0.36 5.77
C SER A 381 -25.75 -1.13 5.54
N SER A 382 -26.35 -1.74 6.54
CA SER A 382 -26.69 -3.15 6.67
C SER A 382 -27.91 -3.52 5.82
N ASP A 383 -27.88 -3.32 4.50
CA ASP A 383 -29.01 -3.73 3.67
C ASP A 383 -29.00 -5.25 3.47
N VAL A 384 -29.66 -5.94 4.41
CA VAL A 384 -29.70 -7.41 4.53
C VAL A 384 -30.33 -8.04 3.30
N VAL A 385 -31.29 -7.37 2.67
CA VAL A 385 -32.06 -7.90 1.53
C VAL A 385 -31.18 -8.01 0.29
N LEU A 386 -30.37 -6.98 0.00
CA LEU A 386 -29.46 -7.00 -1.13
C LEU A 386 -28.31 -8.01 -0.94
N ARG A 387 -27.84 -8.17 0.31
CA ARG A 387 -26.89 -9.24 0.68
C ARG A 387 -27.47 -10.64 0.44
N MET A 388 -28.76 -10.82 0.60
CA MET A 388 -29.42 -12.12 0.45
C MET A 388 -29.61 -12.48 -1.03
N LEU A 389 -29.94 -11.51 -1.89
CA LEU A 389 -30.03 -11.72 -3.33
C LEU A 389 -28.66 -11.97 -3.98
N ALA A 390 -27.62 -11.26 -3.52
CA ALA A 390 -26.25 -11.48 -3.97
C ALA A 390 -25.68 -12.86 -3.57
N ARG A 391 -26.21 -13.49 -2.51
CA ARG A 391 -25.75 -14.80 -2.04
C ARG A 391 -26.12 -15.95 -2.97
N ASN A 392 -27.28 -15.90 -3.61
CA ASN A 392 -27.83 -17.07 -4.30
C ASN A 392 -27.39 -17.21 -5.76
N SER A 393 -26.99 -16.13 -6.44
CA SER A 393 -26.65 -16.20 -7.88
C SER A 393 -25.18 -16.55 -8.16
N MET A 394 -24.29 -16.29 -7.21
CA MET A 394 -22.87 -16.61 -7.34
C MET A 394 -22.49 -17.92 -6.68
N SER A 395 -23.21 -18.40 -5.66
CA SER A 395 -22.83 -19.64 -4.96
C SER A 395 -22.83 -20.84 -5.90
N ASP A 396 -23.82 -20.96 -6.78
CA ASP A 396 -24.04 -22.21 -7.51
C ASP A 396 -23.04 -22.37 -8.65
N LYS A 397 -22.76 -21.30 -9.42
CA LYS A 397 -21.73 -21.32 -10.47
C LYS A 397 -20.32 -21.38 -9.92
N LEU A 398 -20.03 -20.64 -8.84
CA LEU A 398 -18.72 -20.75 -8.20
C LEU A 398 -18.54 -22.17 -7.66
N ALA A 399 -19.54 -22.75 -6.99
CA ALA A 399 -19.47 -24.12 -6.49
C ALA A 399 -19.25 -25.12 -7.63
N GLU A 400 -19.98 -25.00 -8.74
CA GLU A 400 -19.83 -25.88 -9.90
C GLU A 400 -18.45 -25.72 -10.56
N ASP A 401 -17.95 -24.50 -10.73
CA ASP A 401 -16.62 -24.26 -11.29
C ASP A 401 -15.52 -24.72 -10.32
N ILE A 402 -15.73 -24.59 -9.01
CA ILE A 402 -14.82 -25.10 -7.96
C ILE A 402 -14.79 -26.63 -8.01
N ASP A 403 -15.95 -27.29 -8.10
CA ASP A 403 -16.08 -28.74 -8.21
C ASP A 403 -15.48 -29.27 -9.52
N ASN A 404 -15.62 -28.53 -10.63
CA ASN A 404 -14.97 -28.85 -11.89
C ASN A 404 -13.44 -28.65 -11.81
N SER A 405 -12.98 -27.69 -11.01
CA SER A 405 -11.57 -27.43 -10.72
C SER A 405 -11.00 -28.40 -9.68
N ASN A 406 -11.25 -29.70 -9.86
CA ASN A 406 -10.70 -30.80 -9.06
C ASN A 406 -9.17 -30.97 -9.24
N HIS A 407 -8.43 -29.86 -9.30
CA HIS A 407 -6.98 -29.76 -9.45
C HIS A 407 -6.24 -30.63 -8.46
N ILE A 408 -6.70 -30.70 -7.21
CA ILE A 408 -6.09 -31.56 -6.19
C ILE A 408 -6.35 -33.04 -6.46
N ARG A 409 -7.60 -33.45 -6.72
CA ARG A 409 -7.94 -34.85 -6.98
C ARG A 409 -7.24 -35.39 -8.23
N ASN A 410 -7.16 -34.57 -9.28
CA ASN A 410 -6.55 -34.96 -10.55
C ASN A 410 -5.02 -35.02 -10.50
N ASN A 411 -4.38 -34.32 -9.56
CA ASN A 411 -2.92 -34.23 -9.46
C ASN A 411 -2.40 -34.73 -8.11
N ARG A 412 -3.05 -35.75 -7.55
CA ARG A 412 -2.73 -36.29 -6.21
C ARG A 412 -1.26 -36.69 -6.07
N ASP A 413 -0.72 -37.43 -7.04
CA ASP A 413 0.67 -37.89 -7.01
C ASP A 413 1.67 -36.72 -7.01
N ALA A 414 1.33 -35.63 -7.71
CA ALA A 414 2.13 -34.41 -7.73
C ALA A 414 2.11 -33.70 -6.37
N VAL A 415 0.91 -33.60 -5.75
CA VAL A 415 0.72 -33.01 -4.42
C VAL A 415 1.53 -33.78 -3.39
N ASP A 416 1.45 -35.11 -3.36
CA ASP A 416 2.18 -35.94 -2.40
C ASP A 416 3.71 -35.75 -2.53
N LYS A 417 4.24 -35.79 -3.76
CA LYS A 417 5.66 -35.54 -4.01
C LYS A 417 6.10 -34.13 -3.60
N LEU A 418 5.27 -33.11 -3.85
CA LEU A 418 5.54 -31.74 -3.45
C LEU A 418 5.56 -31.60 -1.91
N VAL A 419 4.65 -32.26 -1.22
CA VAL A 419 4.57 -32.29 0.25
C VAL A 419 5.82 -32.94 0.84
N ASP A 420 6.27 -34.08 0.30
CA ASP A 420 7.50 -34.75 0.78
C ASP A 420 8.71 -33.82 0.69
N VAL A 421 8.87 -33.13 -0.44
CA VAL A 421 9.96 -32.17 -0.64
C VAL A 421 9.82 -30.97 0.31
N LEU A 422 8.60 -30.50 0.56
CA LEU A 422 8.34 -29.38 1.45
C LEU A 422 8.60 -29.74 2.92
N LEU A 423 8.26 -30.97 3.34
CA LEU A 423 8.53 -31.47 4.68
C LEU A 423 10.04 -31.60 4.94
N GLU A 424 10.80 -32.05 3.94
CA GLU A 424 12.27 -32.18 4.03
C GLU A 424 12.96 -30.81 4.08
N LYS A 425 12.58 -29.88 3.19
CA LYS A 425 13.29 -28.60 3.03
C LYS A 425 12.72 -27.46 3.84
N GLU A 426 11.53 -27.61 4.41
CA GLU A 426 10.70 -26.59 5.06
C GLU A 426 10.32 -25.39 4.17
N THR A 427 10.96 -25.20 3.02
CA THR A 427 10.68 -24.14 2.05
C THR A 427 10.96 -24.63 0.64
N LEU A 428 10.04 -24.33 -0.27
CA LEU A 428 10.08 -24.69 -1.68
C LEU A 428 9.96 -23.42 -2.54
N SER A 429 10.86 -23.22 -3.51
CA SER A 429 10.74 -22.11 -4.46
C SER A 429 9.67 -22.39 -5.52
N GLY A 430 9.06 -21.34 -6.06
CA GLY A 430 8.05 -21.42 -7.10
C GLY A 430 8.56 -22.09 -8.39
N ASP A 431 9.81 -21.85 -8.76
CA ASP A 431 10.44 -22.52 -9.91
C ASP A 431 10.57 -24.02 -9.69
N LYS A 432 10.98 -24.44 -8.48
CA LYS A 432 11.09 -25.85 -8.16
C LYS A 432 9.71 -26.51 -8.07
N LEU A 433 8.71 -25.80 -7.54
CA LEU A 433 7.32 -26.26 -7.54
C LEU A 433 6.82 -26.49 -8.97
N ARG A 434 7.01 -25.52 -9.87
CA ARG A 434 6.63 -25.65 -11.29
C ARG A 434 7.38 -26.79 -11.98
N ALA A 435 8.67 -26.96 -11.70
CA ALA A 435 9.47 -28.06 -12.25
C ALA A 435 8.91 -29.42 -11.84
N ILE A 436 8.62 -29.64 -10.56
CA ILE A 436 8.03 -30.90 -10.08
C ILE A 436 6.63 -31.09 -10.66
N LEU A 437 5.80 -30.05 -10.67
CA LEU A 437 4.43 -30.13 -11.18
C LEU A 437 4.39 -30.45 -12.68
N SER A 438 5.37 -29.95 -13.46
CA SER A 438 5.48 -30.23 -14.90
C SER A 438 5.76 -31.68 -15.24
N GLU A 439 6.20 -32.49 -14.26
CA GLU A 439 6.39 -33.93 -14.44
C GLU A 439 5.06 -34.72 -14.45
N PHE A 440 3.99 -34.13 -13.90
CA PHE A 440 2.68 -34.78 -13.75
C PHE A 440 1.59 -34.15 -14.62
N THR A 441 1.71 -32.86 -14.92
CA THR A 441 0.68 -32.09 -15.61
C THR A 441 1.32 -31.25 -16.72
N ASP A 442 0.66 -31.15 -17.88
CA ASP A 442 1.10 -30.27 -18.96
C ASP A 442 0.78 -28.80 -18.64
N ILE A 443 1.75 -28.12 -18.03
CA ILE A 443 1.67 -26.69 -17.65
C ILE A 443 1.87 -25.78 -18.88
N SER A 444 2.32 -26.31 -20.02
CA SER A 444 2.73 -25.48 -21.16
C SER A 444 1.57 -24.68 -21.78
N SER A 445 0.34 -25.18 -21.66
CA SER A 445 -0.90 -24.53 -22.12
C SER A 445 -1.36 -23.33 -21.26
N ILE A 446 -0.76 -23.13 -20.08
CA ILE A 446 -1.18 -22.08 -19.13
C ILE A 446 -0.56 -20.72 -19.50
N LYS A 447 0.40 -20.67 -20.44
CA LYS A 447 0.83 -19.42 -21.06
C LYS A 447 -0.32 -18.82 -21.84
N VAL A 448 -0.96 -17.80 -21.25
CA VAL A 448 -1.98 -16.96 -21.89
C VAL A 448 -1.54 -16.60 -23.30
N GLU A 449 -2.27 -17.08 -24.31
CA GLU A 449 -2.22 -16.50 -25.65
C GLU A 449 -2.58 -15.02 -25.52
N ARG A 450 -1.55 -14.17 -25.51
CA ARG A 450 -1.71 -12.72 -25.64
C ARG A 450 -2.06 -12.46 -27.10
N ILE A 451 -3.35 -12.53 -27.45
CA ILE A 451 -3.82 -11.99 -28.72
C ILE A 451 -3.52 -10.48 -28.69
N PRO A 452 -2.71 -9.94 -29.61
CA PRO A 452 -2.47 -8.51 -29.68
C PRO A 452 -3.80 -7.77 -29.88
N ILE A 453 -4.03 -6.69 -29.14
CA ILE A 453 -5.27 -5.88 -29.21
C ILE A 453 -5.66 -5.50 -30.65
N ARG A 454 -4.69 -5.39 -31.57
CA ARG A 454 -4.94 -5.16 -33.01
C ARG A 454 -5.84 -6.22 -33.65
N GLU A 455 -5.72 -7.49 -33.28
CA GLU A 455 -6.52 -8.58 -33.86
C GLU A 455 -7.96 -8.63 -33.31
N LEU A 456 -8.22 -8.01 -32.15
CA LEU A 456 -9.57 -7.89 -31.56
C LEU A 456 -10.37 -6.70 -32.10
N ILE A 457 -9.71 -5.71 -32.73
CA ILE A 457 -10.36 -4.52 -33.29
C ILE A 457 -10.72 -4.71 -34.77
N GLU A 458 -10.09 -5.66 -35.47
CA GLU A 458 -10.33 -5.95 -36.89
C GLU A 458 -11.37 -7.07 -37.15
N ALA A 459 -11.89 -7.71 -36.10
CA ALA A 459 -12.98 -8.69 -36.13
C ALA A 459 -14.30 -8.06 -35.63
#